data_AF-A0A6G1CQY8-F1
#
_entry.id   AF-A0A6G1CQY8-F1
#
_cell.length_a   1.000
_cell.length_b   1.000
_cell.length_c   1.000
_cell.angle_alpha   90.00
_cell.angle_beta   90.00
_cell.angle_gamma   90.00
#
_symmetry.space_group_name_H-M   'P 1'
#
loop_
_entity.id
_entity.type
_entity.pdbx_description
1 polymer ?
#
loop_
_entity_poly.entity_id
_entity_poly.type
_entity_poly.pdbx_seq_one_letter_code
_entity_poly.pdbx_strand_id
1 'polypeptide(L)'
;MARTAAATAASAHPAAAAVAASAKPAIKIKVYSQKELKAFDTQFIKDNETSLVYLIEAAKFLGIKRLQELTLDAAANMTKGKTPEQIRKIFNIKSDFTPDE
;
A
#
# COMPACT_ATOMS: atom_id res chain seq x y z
N MET A 1 14.81 65.04 45.53
CA MET A 1 15.04 64.87 44.07
C MET A 1 16.23 63.93 43.94
N ALA A 2 16.07 62.62 43.72
CA ALA A 2 15.66 61.91 42.50
C ALA A 2 16.88 61.13 41.97
N ARG A 3 16.77 59.79 41.96
CA ARG A 3 17.47 58.80 41.11
C ARG A 3 18.93 58.47 41.54
N THR A 4 19.42 57.23 41.61
CA THR A 4 19.01 55.95 41.01
C THR A 4 19.60 54.80 41.85
N ALA A 5 18.79 53.85 42.32
CA ALA A 5 19.27 52.57 42.83
C ALA A 5 19.08 51.50 41.74
N ALA A 6 20.18 50.86 41.32
CA ALA A 6 20.15 49.80 40.33
C ALA A 6 19.50 48.54 40.91
N ALA A 7 18.47 48.05 40.23
CA ALA A 7 17.66 46.91 40.61
C ALA A 7 18.46 45.60 40.52
N THR A 8 18.42 44.82 41.60
CA THR A 8 18.82 43.41 41.63
C THR A 8 17.71 42.58 40.97
N ALA A 9 17.91 42.13 39.73
CA ALA A 9 16.99 41.21 39.07
C ALA A 9 17.31 39.77 39.52
N ALA A 10 16.61 39.32 40.56
CA ALA A 10 16.57 37.90 40.92
C ALA A 10 15.81 37.12 39.83
N SER A 11 16.39 35.99 39.47
CA SER A 11 15.86 34.92 38.62
C SER A 11 14.36 34.67 38.82
N ALA A 12 13.60 34.78 37.74
CA ALA A 12 12.30 34.11 37.61
C ALA A 12 12.25 33.46 36.22
N HIS A 13 12.57 32.17 36.18
CA HIS A 13 12.08 31.30 35.11
C HIS A 13 10.55 31.36 35.10
N PRO A 14 9.88 31.62 33.98
CA PRO A 14 8.44 31.44 33.92
C PRO A 14 8.13 29.95 34.09
N ALA A 15 7.34 29.67 35.13
CA ALA A 15 6.80 28.36 35.43
C ALA A 15 5.99 27.82 34.24
N ALA A 16 6.30 26.58 33.86
CA ALA A 16 5.51 25.79 32.94
C ALA A 16 4.07 25.66 33.47
N ALA A 17 3.11 26.26 32.79
CA ALA A 17 1.69 26.07 33.05
C ALA A 17 0.91 26.07 31.73
N ALA A 18 0.77 24.86 31.17
CA ALA A 18 -0.35 24.33 30.40
C ALA A 18 0.21 23.30 29.41
N VAL A 19 0.36 22.05 29.84
CA VAL A 19 0.34 20.93 28.91
C VAL A 19 -1.07 20.93 28.34
N ALA A 20 -1.25 21.58 27.19
CA ALA A 20 -2.45 21.47 26.40
C ALA A 20 -2.70 19.96 26.21
N ALA A 21 -3.81 19.47 26.76
CA ALA A 21 -4.27 18.12 26.53
C ALA A 21 -4.35 17.96 25.00
N SER A 22 -3.42 17.20 24.45
CA SER A 22 -3.34 16.93 23.02
C SER A 22 -4.63 16.22 22.64
N ALA A 23 -5.56 16.96 22.04
CA ALA A 23 -6.79 16.40 21.51
C ALA A 23 -6.40 15.36 20.47
N LYS A 24 -6.60 14.08 20.82
CA LYS A 24 -6.31 12.94 19.95
C LYS A 24 -7.06 13.17 18.64
N PRO A 25 -6.40 13.38 17.50
CA PRO A 25 -7.12 13.64 16.26
C PRO A 25 -7.95 12.40 15.94
N ALA A 26 -9.27 12.58 15.85
CA ALA A 26 -10.17 11.53 15.41
C ALA A 26 -9.93 11.30 13.91
N ILE A 27 -9.03 10.35 13.61
CA ILE A 27 -8.79 9.89 12.24
C ILE A 27 -10.10 9.27 11.74
N LYS A 28 -10.75 9.92 10.78
CA LYS A 28 -11.93 9.37 10.10
C LYS A 28 -11.47 8.27 9.14
N ILE A 29 -11.51 7.02 9.59
CA ILE A 29 -11.19 5.86 8.75
C ILE A 29 -12.44 5.53 7.92
N LYS A 30 -12.31 5.61 6.60
CA LYS A 30 -13.35 5.13 5.68
C LYS A 30 -13.30 3.61 5.64
N VAL A 31 -14.33 2.95 6.17
CA VAL A 31 -14.47 1.50 6.13
C VAL A 31 -15.22 1.13 4.85
N TYR A 32 -14.63 0.24 4.05
CA TYR A 32 -15.25 -0.28 2.83
C TYR A 32 -15.92 -1.62 3.13
N SER A 33 -17.07 -1.87 2.50
CA SER A 33 -17.72 -3.17 2.55
C SER A 33 -16.91 -4.22 1.77
N GLN A 34 -17.12 -5.49 2.11
CA GLN A 34 -16.49 -6.60 1.37
C GLN A 34 -16.89 -6.62 -0.12
N LYS A 35 -18.08 -6.10 -0.46
CA LYS A 35 -18.54 -6.00 -1.84
C LYS A 35 -17.74 -4.94 -2.61
N GLU A 36 -17.51 -3.78 -2.00
CA GLU A 36 -16.71 -2.71 -2.61
C GLU A 36 -15.25 -3.11 -2.79
N LEU A 37 -14.66 -3.77 -1.79
CA LEU A 37 -13.28 -4.27 -1.88
C LEU A 37 -13.13 -5.30 -3.00
N LYS A 38 -14.04 -6.27 -3.12
CA LYS A 38 -14.01 -7.25 -4.22
C LYS A 38 -14.17 -6.60 -5.60
N ALA A 39 -15.02 -5.58 -5.70
CA ALA A 39 -15.21 -4.83 -6.94
C ALA A 39 -13.93 -4.09 -7.33
N PHE A 40 -13.27 -3.47 -6.35
CA PHE A 40 -11.97 -2.84 -6.54
C PHE A 40 -10.92 -3.87 -6.97
N ASP A 41 -10.77 -4.98 -6.25
CA ASP A 41 -9.79 -6.04 -6.57
C ASP A 41 -9.98 -6.55 -8.01
N THR A 42 -11.23 -6.77 -8.42
CA THR A 42 -11.56 -7.22 -9.77
C THR A 42 -11.16 -6.19 -10.83
N GLN A 43 -11.46 -4.91 -10.59
CA GLN A 43 -11.11 -3.84 -11.52
C GLN A 43 -9.59 -3.65 -11.59
N PHE A 44 -8.93 -3.65 -10.44
CA PHE A 44 -7.49 -3.50 -10.32
C PHE A 44 -6.73 -4.58 -11.10
N ILE A 45 -7.17 -5.84 -11.03
CA ILE A 45 -6.57 -6.92 -11.81
C ILE A 45 -6.80 -6.72 -13.32
N LYS A 46 -8.00 -6.31 -13.74
CA LYS A 46 -8.29 -6.03 -15.16
C LYS A 46 -7.42 -4.92 -15.72
N ASP A 47 -7.25 -3.84 -14.97
CA ASP A 47 -6.44 -2.70 -15.38
C ASP A 47 -4.94 -3.04 -15.49
N ASN A 48 -4.50 -4.12 -14.84
CA ASN A 48 -3.10 -4.55 -14.79
C ASN A 48 -2.85 -5.92 -15.44
N GLU A 49 -3.76 -6.42 -16.28
CA GLU A 49 -3.68 -7.75 -16.89
C GLU A 49 -2.37 -7.97 -17.66
N THR A 50 -1.91 -6.96 -18.40
CA THR A 50 -0.67 -7.01 -19.21
C THR A 50 0.60 -7.00 -18.37
N SER A 51 0.53 -6.53 -17.13
CA SER A 51 1.67 -6.41 -16.21
C SER A 51 1.50 -7.31 -14.98
N LEU A 52 0.59 -8.30 -15.04
CA LEU A 52 0.23 -9.13 -13.91
C LEU A 52 1.43 -9.90 -13.35
N VAL A 53 2.35 -10.37 -14.21
CA VAL A 53 3.59 -11.05 -13.78
C VAL A 53 4.48 -10.13 -12.95
N TYR A 54 4.70 -8.91 -13.42
CA TYR A 54 5.48 -7.91 -12.68
C TYR A 54 4.80 -7.51 -11.37
N LEU A 55 3.47 -7.47 -11.36
CA LEU A 55 2.70 -7.17 -10.16
C LEU A 55 2.79 -8.30 -9.11
N ILE A 56 2.80 -9.57 -9.54
CA ILE A 56 3.06 -10.73 -8.66
C ILE A 56 4.46 -10.63 -8.03
N GLU A 57 5.48 -10.31 -8.84
CA GLU A 57 6.85 -10.15 -8.36
C GLU A 57 7.01 -8.98 -7.41
N ALA A 58 6.40 -7.83 -7.73
CA ALA A 58 6.40 -6.65 -6.88
C ALA A 58 5.71 -6.93 -5.53
N ALA A 59 4.58 -7.62 -5.54
CA ALA A 59 3.86 -8.00 -4.32
C ALA A 59 4.71 -8.91 -3.43
N LYS A 60 5.40 -9.89 -4.02
CA LYS A 60 6.34 -10.78 -3.32
C LYS A 60 7.52 -9.99 -2.74
N PHE A 61 8.13 -9.11 -3.53
CA PHE A 61 9.28 -8.31 -3.13
C PHE A 61 8.95 -7.33 -1.99
N LEU A 62 7.78 -6.68 -2.06
CA LEU A 62 7.31 -5.74 -1.03
C LEU A 62 6.69 -6.43 0.19
N GLY A 63 6.56 -7.77 0.18
CA GLY A 63 5.98 -8.54 1.29
C GLY A 63 4.48 -8.35 1.47
N ILE A 64 3.75 -7.93 0.43
CA ILE A 64 2.30 -7.65 0.50
C ILE A 64 1.52 -8.94 0.20
N LYS A 65 1.36 -9.78 1.21
CA LYS A 65 0.74 -11.12 1.07
C LYS A 65 -0.63 -11.11 0.40
N ARG A 66 -1.53 -10.17 0.75
CA ARG A 66 -2.88 -10.11 0.17
C ARG A 66 -2.87 -9.79 -1.33
N LEU A 67 -1.95 -8.94 -1.76
CA LEU A 67 -1.78 -8.61 -3.17
C LEU A 67 -1.17 -9.80 -3.93
N GLN A 68 -0.22 -10.50 -3.31
CA GLN A 68 0.35 -11.71 -3.89
C GLN A 68 -0.71 -12.80 -4.08
N GLU A 69 -1.55 -13.06 -3.07
CA GLU A 69 -2.65 -14.03 -3.16
C GLU A 69 -3.65 -13.65 -4.26
N LEU A 70 -4.10 -12.38 -4.29
CA LEU A 70 -5.04 -11.89 -5.29
C LEU A 70 -4.52 -12.06 -6.72
N THR A 71 -3.25 -11.74 -6.94
CA THR A 71 -2.63 -11.79 -8.27
C THR A 71 -2.33 -13.22 -8.72
N LEU A 72 -1.96 -14.12 -7.81
CA LEU A 72 -1.82 -15.55 -8.09
C LEU A 72 -3.16 -16.20 -8.43
N ASP A 73 -4.23 -15.87 -7.70
CA ASP A 73 -5.58 -16.36 -7.99
C ASP A 73 -6.08 -15.86 -9.35
N ALA A 74 -5.80 -14.60 -9.69
CA ALA A 74 -6.09 -14.04 -11.01
C ALA A 74 -5.35 -14.80 -12.12
N ALA A 75 -4.04 -15.01 -11.98
CA ALA A 75 -3.24 -15.76 -12.95
C ALA A 75 -3.74 -17.21 -13.12
N ALA A 76 -4.10 -17.87 -12.02
CA ALA A 76 -4.72 -19.20 -12.06
C ALA A 76 -6.06 -19.18 -12.81
N ASN A 77 -6.89 -18.17 -12.60
CA ASN A 77 -8.16 -18.04 -13.32
C ASN A 77 -7.96 -17.76 -14.82
N MET A 78 -6.91 -17.03 -15.20
CA MET A 78 -6.59 -16.75 -16.59
C MET A 78 -6.05 -17.97 -17.36
N THR A 79 -5.47 -18.95 -16.66
CA THR A 79 -4.93 -20.19 -17.25
C THR A 79 -5.97 -21.30 -17.33
N LYS A 80 -7.01 -21.28 -16.49
CA LYS A 80 -8.09 -22.28 -16.50
C LYS A 80 -8.72 -22.43 -17.89
N GLY A 81 -8.73 -23.66 -18.40
CA GLY A 81 -9.36 -24.02 -19.67
C GLY A 81 -8.64 -23.52 -20.93
N LYS A 82 -7.42 -22.96 -20.81
CA LYS A 82 -6.64 -22.49 -21.96
C LYS A 82 -5.58 -23.50 -22.38
N THR A 83 -5.28 -23.54 -23.68
CA THR A 83 -4.18 -24.38 -24.21
C THR A 83 -2.82 -23.79 -23.83
N PRO A 84 -1.74 -24.59 -23.84
CA PRO A 84 -0.39 -24.08 -23.61
C PRO A 84 -0.02 -22.91 -24.53
N GLU A 85 -0.44 -22.89 -25.81
CA GLU A 85 -0.13 -21.77 -26.71
C GLU A 85 -0.87 -20.50 -26.33
N GLN A 86 -2.12 -20.62 -25.87
CA GLN A 86 -2.90 -19.48 -25.39
C GLN A 86 -2.29 -18.89 -24.12
N ILE A 87 -1.86 -19.75 -23.19
CA ILE A 87 -1.15 -19.34 -21.96
C ILE A 87 0.14 -18.60 -22.33
N ARG A 88 0.94 -19.12 -23.27
CA ARG A 88 2.17 -18.46 -23.75
C ARG A 88 1.89 -17.06 -24.32
N LYS A 89 0.80 -16.88 -25.07
CA LYS A 89 0.40 -15.57 -25.59
C LYS A 89 0.02 -14.60 -24.47
N ILE A 90 -0.70 -15.07 -23.46
CA ILE A 90 -1.19 -14.24 -22.35
C ILE A 90 -0.03 -13.74 -21.49
N PHE A 91 0.89 -14.64 -21.14
CA PHE A 91 2.04 -14.30 -20.29
C PHE A 91 3.25 -13.84 -21.11
N ASN A 92 3.10 -13.71 -22.43
CA ASN A 92 4.15 -13.32 -23.36
C ASN A 92 5.45 -14.14 -23.20
N ILE A 93 5.29 -15.46 -23.03
CA ILE A 93 6.37 -16.42 -22.80
C ILE A 93 6.78 -17.05 -24.14
N LYS A 94 8.09 -17.12 -24.39
CA LYS A 94 8.64 -17.83 -25.56
C LYS A 94 8.48 -19.35 -25.38
N SER A 95 8.10 -20.06 -26.45
CA SER A 95 8.09 -21.52 -26.43
C SER A 95 9.52 -22.05 -26.43
N ASP A 96 9.85 -22.85 -25.42
CA ASP A 96 11.12 -23.59 -25.36
C ASP A 96 10.98 -25.05 -25.85
N PHE A 97 9.77 -25.47 -26.25
CA PHE A 97 9.53 -26.81 -26.79
C PHE A 97 10.16 -26.96 -28.17
N THR A 98 11.03 -27.96 -28.30
CA THR A 98 11.46 -28.52 -29.58
C THR A 98 10.44 -29.57 -30.06
N PRO A 99 10.29 -29.82 -31.37
CA PRO A 99 9.28 -30.75 -31.91
C PRO A 99 9.37 -32.21 -31.42
N ASP A 100 10.46 -32.59 -30.75
CA ASP A 100 10.73 -33.93 -30.23
C ASP A 100 10.20 -34.17 -28.79
N GLU A 101 9.52 -33.20 -28.17
CA GLU A 101 8.86 -33.32 -26.85
C GLU A 101 7.32 -33.29 -26.94
#